data_AF-A0A533SP49-F1
#
_entry.id   AF-A0A533SP49-F1
#
_cell.length_a   1.000
_cell.length_b   1.000
_cell.length_c   1.000
_cell.angle_alpha   90.00
_cell.angle_beta   90.00
_cell.angle_gamma   90.00
#
_symmetry.space_group_name_H-M   'P 1'
#
loop_
_entity.id
_entity.type
_entity.pdbx_description
1 polymer ?
#
loop_
_entity_poly.entity_id
_entity_poly.type
_entity_poly.pdbx_seq_one_letter_code
_entity_poly.pdbx_strand_id
1 'polypeptide(L)'
;MRSLTRYLVFVVISGMIGFALLFGGASEEGNRLFFGLSAARLVVASVTLLLLLLGAWLTWLSLKRPERIRAGYRRLARLLGERLVFWLLGGASAFFLLVLFSFGALGTPAIAQSLGWLPAVFGRVRSLAGWLGLSSLGALVLLFAVFRGEIRAHWPAGKWAVWLVLAAAGSLFLAAAYAFLRYFQADYALVQCLRDLFILALIACAWIGLGLKYSQSPAAWEKLQRILLPVLMFAGFFLFYRATAAAIGHTLTPSKSYFDQLAYAFLDGRLYLENPSSTMDLTLYNGQWYVAFPPLAALLMLPLALINGARGFSTVTFSIFFAALNAPLAFAMLQELARRGWTRLRAADNFWLTVLFALGTIHYSIGISGKVWHVSRLLALTFMLI
;
A
#
# COMPACT_ATOMS: atom_id res chain seq x y z
N MET A 1 20.21 6.08 -16.49
CA MET A 1 19.30 6.90 -17.33
C MET A 1 17.93 6.28 -17.51
N ARG A 2 17.80 5.05 -18.02
CA ARG A 2 16.48 4.38 -18.13
C ARG A 2 15.68 4.36 -16.82
N SER A 3 16.32 4.13 -15.67
CA SER A 3 15.66 4.17 -14.35
C SER A 3 15.14 5.56 -13.98
N LEU A 4 15.91 6.63 -14.27
CA LEU A 4 15.51 8.02 -14.02
C LEU A 4 14.30 8.39 -14.87
N THR A 5 14.31 8.04 -16.16
CA THR A 5 13.16 8.28 -17.05
C THR A 5 11.92 7.56 -16.56
N ARG A 6 12.02 6.29 -16.14
CA ARG A 6 10.89 5.54 -15.56
C ARG A 6 10.35 6.19 -14.30
N TYR A 7 11.23 6.67 -13.42
CA TYR A 7 10.84 7.40 -12.22
C TYR A 7 10.09 8.71 -12.57
N LEU A 8 10.61 9.50 -13.50
CA LEU A 8 9.96 10.76 -13.92
C LEU A 8 8.57 10.51 -14.53
N VAL A 9 8.42 9.47 -15.36
CA VAL A 9 7.11 9.04 -15.88
C VAL A 9 6.17 8.67 -14.73
N PHE A 10 6.64 7.90 -13.75
CA PHE A 10 5.85 7.55 -12.57
C PHE A 10 5.41 8.79 -11.77
N VAL A 11 6.30 9.76 -11.54
CA VAL A 11 5.99 11.02 -10.85
C VAL A 11 4.91 11.81 -11.60
N VAL A 12 4.99 11.88 -12.93
CA VAL A 12 4.00 12.58 -13.74
C VAL A 12 2.64 11.87 -13.69
N ILE A 13 2.60 10.55 -13.86
CA ILE A 13 1.34 9.78 -13.83
C ILE A 13 0.67 9.89 -12.45
N SER A 14 1.41 9.64 -11.37
CA SER A 14 0.88 9.77 -10.01
C SER A 14 0.44 11.21 -9.71
N GLY A 15 1.13 12.21 -10.24
CA GLY A 15 0.74 13.61 -10.11
C GLY A 15 -0.52 13.97 -10.87
N MET A 16 -0.74 13.41 -12.07
CA MET A 16 -1.98 13.64 -12.82
C MET A 16 -3.19 13.10 -12.06
N ILE A 17 -3.05 11.94 -11.42
CA ILE A 17 -4.08 11.37 -10.54
C ILE A 17 -4.31 12.30 -9.34
N GLY A 18 -3.24 12.73 -8.66
CA GLY A 18 -3.33 13.67 -7.54
C GLY A 18 -3.99 15.01 -7.91
N PHE A 19 -3.69 15.52 -9.10
CA PHE A 19 -4.29 16.74 -9.64
C PHE A 19 -5.77 16.56 -9.94
N ALA A 20 -6.18 15.46 -10.59
CA ALA A 20 -7.59 15.17 -10.82
C ALA A 20 -8.39 15.08 -9.50
N LEU A 21 -7.80 14.47 -8.46
CA LEU A 21 -8.41 14.37 -7.14
C LEU A 21 -8.61 15.72 -6.43
N LEU A 22 -7.92 16.80 -6.82
CA LEU A 22 -8.17 18.14 -6.29
C LEU A 22 -9.55 18.68 -6.68
N PHE A 23 -10.08 18.25 -7.84
CA PHE A 23 -11.36 18.72 -8.38
C PHE A 23 -12.55 17.84 -7.95
N GLY A 24 -12.30 16.73 -7.25
CA GLY A 24 -13.34 15.75 -6.86
C GLY A 24 -14.31 16.21 -5.76
N GLY A 25 -14.23 17.47 -5.29
CA GLY A 25 -15.16 17.99 -4.28
C GLY A 25 -15.27 19.51 -4.33
N ALA A 26 -16.51 20.02 -4.37
CA ALA A 26 -16.79 21.45 -4.33
C ALA A 26 -16.35 22.05 -2.98
N SER A 27 -15.97 23.33 -3.00
CA SER A 27 -15.73 24.10 -1.78
C SER A 27 -17.05 24.59 -1.19
N GLU A 28 -17.04 25.08 0.05
CA GLU A 28 -18.24 25.64 0.70
C GLU A 28 -18.83 26.81 -0.12
N GLU A 29 -20.15 26.92 -0.16
CA GLU A 29 -20.89 27.84 -1.06
C GLU A 29 -20.44 29.30 -0.99
N GLY A 30 -20.07 29.79 0.20
CA GLY A 30 -19.59 31.17 0.38
C GLY A 30 -18.15 31.43 -0.06
N ASN A 31 -17.38 30.41 -0.44
CA ASN A 31 -15.96 30.52 -0.76
C ASN A 31 -15.61 29.86 -2.12
N ARG A 32 -16.62 29.62 -2.96
CA ARG A 32 -16.44 29.10 -4.32
C ARG A 32 -16.00 30.23 -5.24
N LEU A 33 -14.90 30.00 -5.95
CA LEU A 33 -14.47 30.83 -7.07
C LEU A 33 -14.60 30.00 -8.35
N PHE A 34 -13.51 29.79 -9.06
CA PHE A 34 -13.47 29.08 -10.33
C PHE A 34 -13.57 27.56 -10.14
N PHE A 35 -14.30 26.87 -11.01
CA PHE A 35 -14.57 25.41 -10.95
C PHE A 35 -15.11 24.90 -9.60
N GLY A 36 -15.79 25.75 -8.83
CA GLY A 36 -16.27 25.38 -7.49
C GLY A 36 -15.16 25.20 -6.44
N LEU A 37 -13.93 25.64 -6.74
CA LEU A 37 -12.79 25.61 -5.82
C LEU A 37 -12.62 26.96 -5.11
N SER A 38 -12.13 26.94 -3.87
CA SER A 38 -11.72 28.13 -3.14
C SER A 38 -10.37 28.67 -3.61
N ALA A 39 -10.06 29.94 -3.28
CA ALA A 39 -8.79 30.57 -3.63
C ALA A 39 -7.58 29.71 -3.21
N ALA A 40 -7.62 29.15 -2.00
CA ALA A 40 -6.58 28.27 -1.50
C ALA A 40 -6.44 26.97 -2.32
N ARG A 41 -7.56 26.35 -2.73
CA ARG A 41 -7.51 25.15 -3.60
C ARG A 41 -7.02 25.47 -5.00
N LEU A 42 -7.35 26.65 -5.54
CA LEU A 42 -6.82 27.12 -6.83
C LEU A 42 -5.31 27.35 -6.77
N VAL A 43 -4.78 27.89 -5.67
CA VAL A 43 -3.33 28.01 -5.46
C VAL A 43 -2.69 26.62 -5.43
N VAL A 44 -3.24 25.67 -4.67
CA VAL A 44 -2.73 24.29 -4.61
C VAL A 44 -2.77 23.63 -5.99
N ALA A 45 -3.87 23.77 -6.73
CA ALA A 45 -4.00 23.28 -8.09
C ALA A 45 -2.96 23.92 -9.03
N SER A 46 -2.73 25.22 -8.93
CA SER A 46 -1.75 25.94 -9.76
C SER A 46 -0.32 25.45 -9.48
N VAL A 47 0.05 25.30 -8.20
CA VAL A 47 1.35 24.75 -7.80
C VAL A 47 1.49 23.31 -8.30
N THR A 48 0.44 22.50 -8.16
CA THR A 48 0.43 21.10 -8.63
C THR A 48 0.61 21.02 -10.14
N LEU A 49 -0.06 21.89 -10.91
CA LEU A 49 0.05 21.98 -12.35
C LEU A 49 1.46 22.40 -12.79
N LEU A 50 2.05 23.41 -12.13
CA LEU A 50 3.42 23.84 -12.42
C LEU A 50 4.44 22.73 -12.18
N LEU A 51 4.31 22.00 -11.08
CA LEU A 51 5.15 20.84 -10.78
C LEU A 51 4.96 19.71 -11.81
N LEU A 52 3.73 19.49 -12.27
CA LEU A 52 3.42 18.51 -13.32
C LEU A 52 4.04 18.89 -14.65
N LEU A 53 3.94 20.16 -15.06
CA LEU A 53 4.55 20.68 -16.28
C LEU A 53 6.08 20.56 -16.22
N LEU A 54 6.68 20.88 -15.07
CA LEU A 54 8.11 20.69 -14.84
C LEU A 54 8.50 19.21 -14.94
N GLY A 55 7.73 18.32 -14.30
CA GLY A 55 7.94 16.87 -14.36
C GLY A 55 7.82 16.31 -15.78
N ALA A 56 6.82 16.76 -16.54
CA ALA A 56 6.62 16.38 -17.94
C ALA A 56 7.76 16.89 -18.82
N TRP A 57 8.21 18.13 -18.62
CA TRP A 57 9.36 18.70 -19.32
C TRP A 57 10.66 17.92 -19.03
N LEU A 58 10.92 17.60 -17.76
CA LEU A 58 12.07 16.76 -17.37
C LEU A 58 11.97 15.36 -17.96
N THR A 59 10.78 14.77 -18.00
CA THR A 59 10.52 13.47 -18.63
C THR A 59 10.85 13.52 -20.12
N TRP A 60 10.32 14.52 -20.83
CA TRP A 60 10.59 14.76 -22.26
C TRP A 60 12.09 14.97 -22.52
N LEU A 61 12.75 15.79 -21.69
CA LEU A 61 14.19 16.03 -21.79
C LEU A 61 14.99 14.74 -21.58
N SER A 62 14.54 13.87 -20.66
CA SER A 62 15.19 12.58 -20.41
C SER A 62 15.07 11.59 -21.56
N LEU A 63 13.98 11.67 -22.32
CA LEU A 63 13.73 10.83 -23.49
C LEU A 63 14.45 11.35 -24.74
N LYS A 64 14.40 12.65 -25.00
CA LYS A 64 14.91 13.25 -26.25
C LYS A 64 16.37 13.72 -26.16
N ARG A 65 16.84 14.13 -24.97
CA ARG A 65 18.19 14.68 -24.77
C ARG A 65 18.86 14.12 -23.50
N PRO A 66 19.06 12.78 -23.41
CA PRO A 66 19.62 12.14 -22.22
C PRO A 66 21.03 12.64 -21.86
N GLU A 67 21.82 13.06 -22.85
CA GLU A 67 23.18 13.57 -22.63
C GLU A 67 23.21 14.89 -21.84
N ARG A 68 22.20 15.77 -22.01
CA ARG A 68 22.11 17.02 -21.24
C ARG A 68 21.82 16.77 -19.78
N ILE A 69 20.90 15.84 -19.47
CA ILE A 69 20.62 15.43 -18.09
C ILE A 69 21.85 14.78 -17.46
N ARG A 70 22.54 13.92 -18.21
CA ARG A 70 23.76 13.27 -17.73
C ARG A 70 24.90 14.27 -17.50
N ALA A 71 25.02 15.29 -18.33
CA ALA A 71 26.00 16.36 -18.15
C ALA A 71 25.69 17.21 -16.91
N GLY A 72 24.41 17.57 -16.70
CA GLY A 72 23.96 18.28 -15.50
C GLY A 72 24.24 17.49 -14.22
N TYR A 73 23.87 16.20 -14.20
CA TYR A 73 24.17 15.31 -13.08
C TYR A 73 25.69 15.20 -12.84
N ARG A 74 26.49 14.97 -13.89
CA ARG A 74 27.95 14.87 -13.75
C ARG A 74 28.58 16.16 -13.25
N ARG A 75 28.03 17.33 -13.60
CA ARG A 75 28.48 18.62 -13.09
C ARG A 75 28.15 18.77 -11.61
N LEU A 76 26.93 18.41 -11.21
CA LEU A 76 26.50 18.44 -9.81
C LEU A 76 27.31 17.48 -8.94
N ALA A 77 27.52 16.25 -9.43
CA ALA A 77 28.32 15.21 -8.78
C ALA A 77 29.79 15.61 -8.64
N ARG A 78 30.37 16.31 -9.61
CA ARG A 78 31.74 16.85 -9.51
C ARG A 78 31.86 17.96 -8.47
N LEU A 79 30.84 18.81 -8.34
CA LEU A 79 30.86 19.95 -7.42
C LEU A 79 30.64 19.53 -5.96
N LEU A 80 29.69 18.64 -5.72
CA LEU A 80 29.28 18.25 -4.36
C LEU A 80 29.91 16.93 -3.91
N GLY A 81 30.44 16.13 -4.83
CA GLY A 81 30.79 14.74 -4.59
C GLY A 81 29.55 13.83 -4.62
N GLU A 82 29.66 12.67 -5.25
CA GLU A 82 28.54 11.73 -5.42
C GLU A 82 27.90 11.31 -4.09
N ARG A 83 28.71 11.23 -3.02
CA ARG A 83 28.24 10.91 -1.66
C ARG A 83 27.36 11.98 -1.06
N LEU A 84 27.72 13.25 -1.19
CA LEU A 84 26.93 14.35 -0.64
C LEU A 84 25.62 14.49 -1.40
N VAL A 85 25.64 14.31 -2.73
CA VAL A 85 24.43 14.30 -3.57
C VAL A 85 23.48 13.18 -3.12
N PHE A 86 24.01 11.99 -2.83
CA PHE A 86 23.22 10.89 -2.30
C PHE A 86 22.55 11.23 -0.96
N TRP A 87 23.32 11.78 0.00
CA TRP A 87 22.79 12.15 1.32
C TRP A 87 21.80 13.31 1.26
N LEU A 88 22.04 14.31 0.42
CA LEU A 88 21.11 15.43 0.25
C LEU A 88 19.79 14.96 -0.36
N LEU A 89 19.83 14.15 -1.42
CA LEU A 89 18.60 13.67 -2.08
C LEU A 89 17.85 12.64 -1.22
N GLY A 90 18.58 11.71 -0.59
CA GLY A 90 18.01 10.71 0.31
C GLY A 90 17.45 11.35 1.58
N GLY A 91 18.22 12.26 2.19
CA GLY A 91 17.84 13.03 3.37
C GLY A 91 16.64 13.94 3.10
N ALA A 92 16.62 14.66 1.97
CA ALA A 92 15.47 15.48 1.58
C ALA A 92 14.22 14.63 1.35
N SER A 93 14.35 13.46 0.71
CA SER A 93 13.22 12.55 0.50
C SER A 93 12.69 11.98 1.82
N ALA A 94 13.58 11.58 2.74
CA ALA A 94 13.21 11.09 4.06
C ALA A 94 12.60 12.19 4.94
N PHE A 95 13.17 13.39 4.93
CA PHE A 95 12.64 14.56 5.62
C PHE A 95 11.25 14.91 5.10
N PHE A 96 11.05 14.90 3.79
CA PHE A 96 9.75 15.20 3.20
C PHE A 96 8.69 14.15 3.59
N LEU A 97 9.05 12.87 3.60
CA LEU A 97 8.18 11.82 4.11
C LEU A 97 7.85 12.01 5.59
N LEU A 98 8.82 12.44 6.40
CA LEU A 98 8.61 12.76 7.82
C LEU A 98 7.69 13.96 8.01
N VAL A 99 7.85 15.03 7.22
CA VAL A 99 6.97 16.20 7.24
C VAL A 99 5.55 15.84 6.82
N LEU A 100 5.39 15.08 5.73
CA LEU A 100 4.08 14.60 5.29
C LEU A 100 3.39 13.75 6.36
N PHE A 101 4.17 12.93 7.05
CA PHE A 101 3.66 12.13 8.13
C PHE A 101 3.24 12.97 9.34
N SER A 102 4.08 13.91 9.79
CA SER A 102 3.71 14.87 10.84
C SER A 102 2.45 15.65 10.46
N PHE A 103 2.33 16.03 9.19
CA PHE A 103 1.17 16.72 8.64
C PHE A 103 -0.09 15.83 8.63
N GLY A 104 0.05 14.55 8.28
CA GLY A 104 -0.99 13.52 8.42
C GLY A 104 -1.43 13.30 9.86
N ALA A 105 -0.48 13.33 10.80
CA ALA A 105 -0.77 13.16 12.21
C ALA A 105 -1.55 14.36 12.78
N LEU A 106 -1.15 15.58 12.43
CA LEU A 106 -1.83 16.81 12.87
C LEU A 106 -3.25 16.95 12.27
N GLY A 107 -3.49 16.41 11.08
CA GLY A 107 -4.79 16.46 10.38
C GLY A 107 -5.89 15.56 10.94
N THR A 108 -5.66 14.89 12.08
CA THR A 108 -6.64 13.97 12.66
C THR A 108 -7.79 14.69 13.36
N PRO A 109 -9.03 14.17 13.33
CA PRO A 109 -10.22 14.87 13.84
C PRO A 109 -10.07 15.47 15.23
N ALA A 110 -9.41 14.81 16.17
CA ALA A 110 -9.24 15.35 17.52
C ALA A 110 -8.26 16.52 17.61
N ILE A 111 -7.12 16.45 16.90
CA ILE A 111 -6.17 17.56 16.85
C ILE A 111 -6.72 18.68 15.97
N ALA A 112 -7.36 18.32 14.87
CA ALA A 112 -7.95 19.24 13.92
C ALA A 112 -9.20 19.95 14.47
N GLN A 113 -9.93 19.34 15.42
CA GLN A 113 -10.96 20.02 16.21
C GLN A 113 -10.35 20.97 17.24
N SER A 114 -9.24 20.59 17.90
CA SER A 114 -8.53 21.49 18.81
C SER A 114 -7.86 22.68 18.11
N LEU A 115 -7.50 22.49 16.83
CA LEU A 115 -6.92 23.48 15.94
C LEU A 115 -7.89 23.69 14.77
N GLY A 116 -9.01 24.36 14.99
CA GLY A 116 -10.17 24.42 14.07
C GLY A 116 -9.90 24.79 12.60
N TRP A 117 -8.71 25.29 12.24
CA TRP A 117 -8.28 25.55 10.86
C TRP A 117 -7.65 24.34 10.14
N LEU A 118 -7.13 23.36 10.88
CA LEU A 118 -6.34 22.23 10.38
C LEU A 118 -7.12 21.27 9.46
N PRO A 119 -8.39 20.91 9.71
CA PRO A 119 -9.14 20.03 8.80
C PRO A 119 -9.35 20.69 7.44
N ALA A 120 -9.59 22.00 7.44
CA ALA A 120 -9.79 22.78 6.22
C ALA A 120 -8.51 22.83 5.38
N VAL A 121 -7.34 23.00 6.02
CA VAL A 121 -6.04 22.96 5.31
C VAL A 121 -5.74 21.55 4.82
N PHE A 122 -5.94 20.52 5.64
CA PHE A 122 -5.69 19.13 5.28
C PHE A 122 -6.51 18.70 4.06
N GLY A 123 -7.81 19.01 4.05
CA GLY A 123 -8.70 18.73 2.91
C GLY A 123 -8.31 19.48 1.62
N ARG A 124 -7.49 20.53 1.70
CA ARG A 124 -7.02 21.30 0.53
C ARG A 124 -5.71 20.77 -0.03
N VAL A 125 -4.81 20.26 0.81
CA VAL A 125 -3.46 19.83 0.39
C VAL A 125 -3.26 18.32 0.35
N ARG A 126 -4.22 17.50 0.82
CA ARG A 126 -4.08 16.04 0.94
C ARG A 126 -3.60 15.33 -0.33
N SER A 127 -4.07 15.73 -1.50
CA SER A 127 -3.72 15.06 -2.76
C SER A 127 -2.33 15.46 -3.25
N LEU A 128 -1.95 16.73 -3.09
CA LEU A 128 -0.59 17.20 -3.32
C LEU A 128 0.39 16.52 -2.35
N ALA A 129 0.02 16.42 -1.08
CA ALA A 129 0.77 15.72 -0.05
C ALA A 129 0.97 14.24 -0.40
N GLY A 130 -0.09 13.53 -0.79
CA GLY A 130 -0.02 12.14 -1.24
C GLY A 130 0.87 11.94 -2.48
N TRP A 131 0.75 12.83 -3.47
CA TRP A 131 1.59 12.79 -4.67
C TRP A 131 3.07 13.00 -4.35
N LEU A 132 3.40 14.02 -3.56
CA LEU A 132 4.78 14.29 -3.18
C LEU A 132 5.35 13.14 -2.34
N GLY A 133 4.54 12.49 -1.50
CA GLY A 133 4.96 11.32 -0.73
C GLY A 133 5.30 10.11 -1.61
N LEU A 134 4.44 9.80 -2.58
CA LEU A 134 4.71 8.76 -3.58
C LEU A 134 5.96 9.09 -4.41
N SER A 135 6.15 10.36 -4.76
CA SER A 135 7.33 10.84 -5.49
C SER A 135 8.61 10.68 -4.65
N SER A 136 8.59 11.05 -3.37
CA SER A 136 9.73 10.86 -2.45
C SER A 136 10.08 9.38 -2.27
N LEU A 137 9.09 8.49 -2.17
CA LEU A 137 9.33 7.04 -2.15
C LEU A 137 9.98 6.56 -3.44
N GLY A 138 9.45 6.97 -4.60
CA GLY A 138 10.05 6.66 -5.89
C GLY A 138 11.48 7.20 -6.04
N ALA A 139 11.77 8.37 -5.47
CA ALA A 139 13.10 8.97 -5.48
C ALA A 139 14.11 8.13 -4.71
N LEU A 140 13.72 7.60 -3.53
CA LEU A 140 14.55 6.68 -2.75
C LEU A 140 14.86 5.39 -3.52
N VAL A 141 13.86 4.82 -4.19
CA VAL A 141 14.05 3.63 -5.05
C VAL A 141 14.99 3.94 -6.23
N LEU A 142 14.85 5.12 -6.84
CA LEU A 142 15.73 5.55 -7.92
C LEU A 142 17.17 5.76 -7.43
N LEU A 143 17.37 6.45 -6.31
CA LEU A 143 18.68 6.66 -5.69
C LEU A 143 19.36 5.32 -5.44
N PHE A 144 18.62 4.37 -4.87
CA PHE A 144 19.11 3.02 -4.69
C PHE A 144 19.55 2.36 -6.01
N ALA A 145 18.70 2.43 -7.05
CA ALA A 145 19.01 1.82 -8.35
C ALA A 145 20.22 2.47 -9.05
N VAL A 146 20.42 3.78 -8.89
CA VAL A 146 21.50 4.56 -9.51
C VAL A 146 22.82 4.35 -8.77
N PHE A 147 22.81 4.47 -7.44
CA PHE A 147 24.02 4.43 -6.61
C PHE A 147 24.38 3.02 -6.14
N ARG A 148 23.68 1.97 -6.59
CA ARG A 148 23.97 0.57 -6.18
C ARG A 148 25.44 0.18 -6.29
N GLY A 149 26.18 0.70 -7.27
CA GLY A 149 27.59 0.38 -7.50
C GLY A 149 28.52 1.09 -6.52
N GLU A 150 28.32 2.40 -6.34
CA GLU A 150 28.99 3.24 -5.33
C GLU A 150 28.74 2.74 -3.90
N ILE A 151 27.48 2.40 -3.60
CA ILE A 151 27.08 1.78 -2.34
C ILE A 151 27.84 0.45 -2.14
N ARG A 152 27.96 -0.38 -3.17
CA ARG A 152 28.72 -1.65 -3.09
C ARG A 152 30.23 -1.45 -2.93
N ALA A 153 30.81 -0.44 -3.58
CA ALA A 153 32.25 -0.21 -3.60
C ALA A 153 32.77 0.42 -2.30
N HIS A 154 31.98 1.28 -1.67
CA HIS A 154 32.43 2.12 -0.55
C HIS A 154 31.80 1.77 0.80
N TRP A 155 30.75 0.94 0.84
CA TRP A 155 30.15 0.46 2.08
C TRP A 155 30.37 -1.05 2.23
N PRO A 156 31.46 -1.48 2.89
CA PRO A 156 31.64 -2.88 3.26
C PRO A 156 30.49 -3.36 4.15
N ALA A 157 30.24 -4.67 4.13
CA ALA A 157 29.08 -5.34 4.71
C ALA A 157 28.83 -5.13 6.22
N GLY A 158 29.60 -4.29 6.92
CA GLY A 158 29.41 -3.92 8.33
C GLY A 158 28.63 -2.63 8.57
N LYS A 159 28.50 -1.73 7.58
CA LYS A 159 27.84 -0.41 7.77
C LYS A 159 26.32 -0.40 7.48
N TRP A 160 25.70 -1.58 7.32
CA TRP A 160 24.23 -1.76 7.29
C TRP A 160 23.52 -1.18 8.52
N ALA A 161 24.24 -1.11 9.65
CA ALA A 161 23.77 -0.55 10.90
C ALA A 161 23.19 0.86 10.72
N VAL A 162 23.73 1.70 9.84
CA VAL A 162 23.21 3.06 9.63
C VAL A 162 21.83 3.05 8.97
N TRP A 163 21.62 2.20 7.97
CA TRP A 163 20.30 2.05 7.33
C TRP A 163 19.29 1.38 8.24
N LEU A 164 19.73 0.39 9.02
CA LEU A 164 18.90 -0.23 10.05
C LEU A 164 18.53 0.77 11.15
N VAL A 165 19.45 1.65 11.56
CA VAL A 165 19.20 2.69 12.57
C VAL A 165 18.28 3.77 12.00
N LEU A 166 18.44 4.20 10.75
CA LEU A 166 17.52 5.15 10.11
C LEU A 166 16.13 4.55 9.88
N ALA A 167 16.06 3.29 9.45
CA ALA A 167 14.81 2.56 9.33
C ALA A 167 14.16 2.35 10.71
N ALA A 168 14.93 1.99 11.74
CA ALA A 168 14.45 1.81 13.11
C ALA A 168 14.02 3.14 13.75
N ALA A 169 14.73 4.23 13.51
CA ALA A 169 14.37 5.57 13.98
C ALA A 169 13.10 6.08 13.29
N GLY A 170 13.01 5.91 11.96
CA GLY A 170 11.77 6.14 11.21
C GLY A 170 10.63 5.26 11.74
N SER A 171 10.96 4.05 12.17
CA SER A 171 9.99 3.10 12.70
C SER A 171 9.45 3.43 14.08
N LEU A 172 10.35 3.82 14.97
CA LEU A 172 10.01 4.31 16.29
C LEU A 172 9.21 5.60 16.20
N PHE A 173 9.55 6.49 15.27
CA PHE A 173 8.80 7.71 15.02
C PHE A 173 7.38 7.42 14.51
N LEU A 174 7.23 6.53 13.53
CA LEU A 174 5.93 6.13 12.98
C LEU A 174 5.09 5.36 14.01
N ALA A 175 5.71 4.53 14.86
CA ALA A 175 5.05 3.86 15.98
C ALA A 175 4.63 4.84 17.10
N ALA A 176 5.49 5.80 17.45
CA ALA A 176 5.20 6.83 18.44
C ALA A 176 4.04 7.72 17.99
N ALA A 177 4.00 8.06 16.71
CA ALA A 177 2.89 8.83 16.17
C ALA A 177 1.62 8.00 15.93
N TYR A 178 1.71 6.70 15.60
CA TYR A 178 0.53 5.81 15.69
C TYR A 178 -0.04 5.79 17.11
N ALA A 179 0.81 5.65 18.12
CA ALA A 179 0.41 5.67 19.53
C ALA A 179 -0.20 7.02 19.93
N PHE A 180 0.39 8.12 19.46
CA PHE A 180 -0.11 9.48 19.66
C PHE A 180 -1.49 9.68 19.01
N LEU A 181 -1.67 9.26 17.75
CA LEU A 181 -2.95 9.39 17.05
C LEU A 181 -4.06 8.52 17.65
N ARG A 182 -3.70 7.33 18.15
CA ARG A 182 -4.62 6.45 18.89
C ARG A 182 -5.01 7.06 20.25
N TYR A 183 -4.06 7.70 20.94
CA TYR A 183 -4.31 8.40 22.20
C TYR A 183 -5.32 9.55 22.03
N PHE A 184 -5.24 10.26 20.91
CA PHE A 184 -6.17 11.34 20.57
C PHE A 184 -7.44 10.88 19.84
N GLN A 185 -7.81 9.59 19.78
CA GLN A 185 -9.05 9.14 19.11
C GLN A 185 -9.24 9.66 17.67
N ALA A 186 -8.14 9.78 16.93
CA ALA A 186 -8.18 10.10 15.50
C ALA A 186 -9.05 9.11 14.70
N ASP A 187 -9.51 9.52 13.51
CA ASP A 187 -10.25 8.67 12.58
C ASP A 187 -9.52 7.34 12.40
N TYR A 188 -10.17 6.27 12.87
CA TYR A 188 -9.64 4.92 12.89
C TYR A 188 -9.16 4.48 11.51
N ALA A 189 -9.83 4.91 10.43
CA ALA A 189 -9.46 4.59 9.07
C ALA A 189 -8.12 5.22 8.66
N LEU A 190 -7.92 6.49 8.99
CA LEU A 190 -6.68 7.22 8.71
C LEU A 190 -5.50 6.64 9.50
N VAL A 191 -5.72 6.33 10.77
CA VAL A 191 -4.71 5.72 11.65
C VAL A 191 -4.27 4.35 11.12
N GLN A 192 -5.21 3.53 10.66
CA GLN A 192 -4.89 2.24 10.04
C GLN A 192 -4.12 2.40 8.74
N CYS A 193 -4.56 3.31 7.85
CA CYS A 193 -3.90 3.57 6.58
C CYS A 193 -2.44 4.01 6.77
N LEU A 194 -2.18 4.93 7.71
CA LEU A 194 -0.83 5.39 8.02
C LEU A 194 0.05 4.30 8.63
N ARG A 195 -0.50 3.48 9.53
CA ARG A 195 0.21 2.31 10.09
C ARG A 195 0.59 1.34 8.97
N ASP A 196 -0.33 1.07 8.05
CA ASP A 196 -0.13 0.08 7.01
C ASP A 196 0.90 0.56 5.96
N LEU A 197 0.86 1.86 5.59
CA LEU A 197 1.89 2.51 4.77
C LEU A 197 3.27 2.48 5.43
N PHE A 198 3.31 2.68 6.75
CA PHE A 198 4.54 2.57 7.51
C PHE A 198 5.12 1.15 7.46
N ILE A 199 4.30 0.12 7.68
CA ILE A 199 4.74 -1.27 7.59
C ILE A 199 5.27 -1.57 6.18
N LEU A 200 4.64 -1.06 5.12
CA LEU A 200 5.14 -1.18 3.75
C LEU A 200 6.52 -0.55 3.58
N ALA A 201 6.73 0.65 4.11
CA ALA A 201 8.03 1.33 4.07
C ALA A 201 9.11 0.52 4.80
N LEU A 202 8.78 -0.03 5.97
CA LEU A 202 9.65 -0.91 6.75
C LEU A 202 10.08 -2.15 5.95
N ILE A 203 9.10 -2.80 5.33
CA ILE A 203 9.30 -3.98 4.50
C ILE A 203 10.20 -3.65 3.30
N ALA A 204 9.97 -2.51 2.64
CA ALA A 204 10.80 -2.05 1.53
C ALA A 204 12.25 -1.78 1.98
N CYS A 205 12.44 -1.11 3.13
CA CYS A 205 13.75 -0.87 3.73
C CYS A 205 14.48 -2.18 4.07
N ALA A 206 13.77 -3.14 4.69
CA ALA A 206 14.33 -4.46 5.00
C ALA A 206 14.75 -5.21 3.73
N TRP A 207 13.92 -5.18 2.69
CA TRP A 207 14.24 -5.82 1.40
C TRP A 207 15.46 -5.18 0.72
N ILE A 208 15.54 -3.85 0.73
CA ILE A 208 16.70 -3.10 0.22
C ILE A 208 17.96 -3.47 1.02
N GLY A 209 17.87 -3.50 2.35
CA GLY A 209 18.98 -3.86 3.22
C GLY A 209 19.49 -5.29 2.96
N LEU A 210 18.58 -6.25 2.82
CA LEU A 210 18.92 -7.64 2.47
C LEU A 210 19.52 -7.73 1.07
N GLY A 211 18.95 -7.03 0.09
CA GLY A 211 19.47 -6.99 -1.28
C GLY A 211 20.87 -6.43 -1.38
N LEU A 212 21.22 -5.51 -0.49
CA LEU A 212 22.56 -5.02 -0.39
C LEU A 212 23.50 -5.95 0.40
N LYS A 213 23.04 -6.56 1.51
CA LYS A 213 23.83 -7.55 2.28
C LYS A 213 24.27 -8.72 1.39
N TYR A 214 23.34 -9.26 0.60
CA TYR A 214 23.60 -10.38 -0.29
C TYR A 214 24.06 -9.97 -1.69
N SER A 215 24.39 -8.69 -1.89
CA SER A 215 24.82 -8.19 -3.20
C SER A 215 26.13 -8.80 -3.72
N GLN A 216 26.96 -9.32 -2.82
CA GLN A 216 28.22 -10.01 -3.12
C GLN A 216 28.04 -11.52 -3.36
N SER A 217 26.85 -12.08 -3.08
CA SER A 217 26.55 -13.51 -3.23
C SER A 217 25.28 -13.69 -4.07
N PRO A 218 25.36 -13.56 -5.41
CA PRO A 218 24.19 -13.57 -6.30
C PRO A 218 23.33 -14.83 -6.14
N ALA A 219 23.94 -16.00 -5.97
CA ALA A 219 23.22 -17.26 -5.77
C ALA A 219 22.43 -17.29 -4.44
N ALA A 220 22.97 -16.70 -3.37
CA ALA A 220 22.29 -16.59 -2.09
C ALA A 220 21.14 -15.57 -2.16
N TRP A 221 21.36 -14.45 -2.85
CA TRP A 221 20.31 -13.46 -3.11
C TRP A 221 19.17 -14.06 -3.93
N GLU A 222 19.46 -14.87 -4.95
CA GLU A 222 18.43 -15.51 -5.77
C GLU A 222 17.58 -16.49 -4.96
N LYS A 223 18.20 -17.36 -4.14
CA LYS A 223 17.48 -18.26 -3.24
C LYS A 223 16.59 -17.48 -2.26
N LEU A 224 17.13 -16.42 -1.67
CA LEU A 224 16.40 -15.57 -0.74
C LEU A 224 15.23 -14.84 -1.44
N GLN A 225 15.42 -14.33 -2.65
CA GLN A 225 14.38 -13.66 -3.42
C GLN A 225 13.22 -14.58 -3.79
N ARG A 226 13.47 -15.86 -4.04
CA ARG A 226 12.39 -16.84 -4.31
C ARG A 226 11.40 -16.97 -3.15
N ILE A 227 11.85 -16.74 -1.91
CA ILE A 227 11.01 -16.77 -0.71
C ILE A 227 10.49 -15.37 -0.37
N LEU A 228 11.36 -14.37 -0.38
CA LEU A 228 10.99 -13.01 -0.01
C LEU A 228 9.97 -12.40 -0.96
N LEU A 229 10.11 -12.59 -2.28
CA LEU A 229 9.23 -11.93 -3.24
C LEU A 229 7.75 -12.30 -3.02
N PRO A 230 7.35 -13.58 -2.90
CA PRO A 230 5.99 -13.94 -2.52
C PRO A 230 5.51 -13.30 -1.20
N VAL A 231 6.35 -13.27 -0.16
CA VAL A 231 6.03 -12.66 1.14
C VAL A 231 5.81 -11.16 1.01
N LEU A 232 6.65 -10.47 0.22
CA LEU A 232 6.52 -9.04 -0.05
C LEU A 232 5.28 -8.72 -0.87
N MET A 233 4.93 -9.58 -1.83
CA MET A 233 3.69 -9.44 -2.60
C MET A 233 2.48 -9.61 -1.68
N PHE A 234 2.46 -10.67 -0.86
CA PHE A 234 1.41 -10.88 0.14
C PHE A 234 1.26 -9.65 1.05
N ALA A 235 2.34 -9.23 1.71
CA ALA A 235 2.31 -8.10 2.63
C ALA A 235 1.91 -6.79 1.92
N GLY A 236 2.44 -6.58 0.71
CA GLY A 236 2.11 -5.48 -0.19
C GLY A 236 0.60 -5.35 -0.43
N PHE A 237 0.00 -6.40 -0.97
CA PHE A 237 -1.43 -6.42 -1.29
C PHE A 237 -2.30 -6.46 -0.04
N PHE A 238 -1.90 -7.16 1.01
CA PHE A 238 -2.62 -7.21 2.28
C PHE A 238 -2.78 -5.80 2.88
N LEU A 239 -1.67 -5.05 2.96
CA LEU A 239 -1.67 -3.68 3.50
C LEU A 239 -2.41 -2.72 2.57
N PHE A 240 -2.31 -2.88 1.25
CA PHE A 240 -3.08 -2.09 0.29
C PHE A 240 -4.59 -2.30 0.42
N TYR A 241 -5.04 -3.56 0.49
CA TYR A 241 -6.46 -3.89 0.67
C TYR A 241 -6.99 -3.42 2.02
N ARG A 242 -6.22 -3.61 3.10
CA ARG A 242 -6.57 -3.09 4.43
C ARG A 242 -6.69 -1.58 4.44
N ALA A 243 -5.72 -0.87 3.89
CA ALA A 243 -5.74 0.58 3.80
C ALA A 243 -6.95 1.07 3.02
N THR A 244 -7.31 0.38 1.91
CA THR A 244 -8.50 0.79 1.17
C THR A 244 -9.80 0.46 1.89
N ALA A 245 -9.91 -0.74 2.46
CA ALA A 245 -11.08 -1.14 3.24
C ALA A 245 -11.33 -0.17 4.39
N ALA A 246 -10.25 0.27 5.06
CA ALA A 246 -10.26 1.34 6.04
C ALA A 246 -10.77 2.66 5.44
N ALA A 247 -10.16 3.12 4.33
CA ALA A 247 -10.51 4.38 3.69
C ALA A 247 -11.99 4.49 3.25
N ILE A 248 -12.63 3.36 2.93
CA ILE A 248 -14.06 3.31 2.56
C ILE A 248 -14.99 2.90 3.72
N GLY A 249 -14.45 2.74 4.94
CA GLY A 249 -15.23 2.36 6.12
C GLY A 249 -15.65 0.89 6.19
N HIS A 250 -15.13 0.03 5.32
CA HIS A 250 -15.42 -1.40 5.26
C HIS A 250 -14.47 -2.21 6.16
N THR A 251 -14.35 -1.89 7.45
CA THR A 251 -13.44 -2.62 8.37
C THR A 251 -14.16 -3.63 9.26
N LEU A 252 -15.46 -3.43 9.45
CA LEU A 252 -16.31 -4.24 10.31
C LEU A 252 -16.90 -5.44 9.55
N THR A 253 -17.20 -6.50 10.29
CA THR A 253 -17.92 -7.66 9.76
C THR A 253 -19.29 -7.23 9.22
N PRO A 254 -19.60 -7.45 7.93
CA PRO A 254 -20.89 -7.09 7.35
C PRO A 254 -22.00 -8.02 7.84
N SER A 255 -23.25 -7.58 7.74
CA SER A 255 -24.42 -8.36 8.19
C SER A 255 -24.65 -9.70 7.45
N LYS A 256 -23.99 -9.92 6.30
CA LYS A 256 -24.12 -11.13 5.47
C LYS A 256 -22.82 -11.94 5.44
N SER A 257 -22.12 -12.04 6.56
CA SER A 257 -20.85 -12.75 6.68
C SER A 257 -21.04 -14.26 6.89
N TYR A 258 -21.97 -14.63 7.76
CA TYR A 258 -22.44 -15.97 8.17
C TYR A 258 -21.37 -16.98 8.63
N PHE A 259 -20.24 -17.09 7.95
CA PHE A 259 -19.19 -18.06 8.25
C PHE A 259 -18.52 -17.86 9.62
N ASP A 260 -18.44 -16.63 10.10
CA ASP A 260 -17.96 -16.32 11.45
C ASP A 260 -18.89 -16.86 12.54
N GLN A 261 -20.20 -16.72 12.33
CA GLN A 261 -21.23 -17.25 13.24
C GLN A 261 -21.33 -18.77 13.13
N LEU A 262 -21.22 -19.32 11.91
CA LEU A 262 -21.23 -20.75 11.68
C LEU A 262 -19.97 -21.43 12.27
N ALA A 263 -18.81 -20.80 12.17
CA ALA A 263 -17.57 -21.28 12.79
C ALA A 263 -17.73 -21.37 14.31
N TYR A 264 -18.35 -20.36 14.93
CA TYR A 264 -18.65 -20.40 16.35
C TYR A 264 -19.70 -21.45 16.71
N ALA A 265 -20.76 -21.59 15.90
CA ALA A 265 -21.79 -22.62 16.10
C ALA A 265 -21.19 -24.05 16.07
N PHE A 266 -20.21 -24.29 15.20
CA PHE A 266 -19.48 -25.57 15.15
C PHE A 266 -18.73 -25.89 16.45
N LEU A 267 -18.24 -24.89 17.19
CA LEU A 267 -17.60 -25.11 18.49
C LEU A 267 -18.56 -25.71 19.53
N ASP A 268 -19.86 -25.43 19.38
CA ASP A 268 -20.93 -25.96 20.22
C ASP A 268 -21.64 -27.18 19.60
N GLY A 269 -21.11 -27.73 18.51
CA GLY A 269 -21.73 -28.85 17.78
C GLY A 269 -23.02 -28.49 17.02
N ARG A 270 -23.31 -27.20 16.83
CA ARG A 270 -24.50 -26.71 16.12
C ARG A 270 -24.22 -26.50 14.63
N LEU A 271 -25.20 -26.78 13.79
CA LEU A 271 -25.12 -26.60 12.32
C LEU A 271 -25.95 -25.42 11.80
N TYR A 272 -26.55 -24.65 12.69
CA TYR A 272 -27.47 -23.56 12.40
C TYR A 272 -27.07 -22.27 13.10
N LEU A 273 -27.64 -21.15 12.66
CA LEU A 273 -27.49 -19.83 13.25
C LEU A 273 -28.75 -19.49 14.05
N GLU A 274 -28.60 -19.09 15.32
CA GLU A 274 -29.76 -18.74 16.17
C GLU A 274 -30.32 -17.36 15.83
N ASN A 275 -29.45 -16.36 15.76
CA ASN A 275 -29.84 -14.95 15.59
C ASN A 275 -28.95 -14.26 14.55
N PRO A 276 -29.03 -14.66 13.26
CA PRO A 276 -28.23 -14.04 12.22
C PRO A 276 -28.66 -12.58 12.02
N SER A 277 -27.68 -11.71 11.77
CA SER A 277 -27.92 -10.27 11.50
C SER A 277 -28.62 -10.00 10.17
N SER A 278 -28.78 -11.01 9.33
CA SER A 278 -29.59 -10.99 8.11
C SER A 278 -30.01 -12.41 7.76
N THR A 279 -31.22 -12.60 7.24
CA THR A 279 -31.75 -13.90 6.79
C THR A 279 -31.60 -14.12 5.29
N MET A 280 -30.96 -13.20 4.59
CA MET A 280 -30.75 -13.28 3.14
C MET A 280 -29.90 -14.50 2.79
N ASP A 281 -30.40 -15.35 1.89
CA ASP A 281 -29.72 -16.57 1.43
C ASP A 281 -29.38 -17.57 2.55
N LEU A 282 -30.16 -17.53 3.64
CA LEU A 282 -30.25 -18.58 4.64
C LEU A 282 -31.51 -19.41 4.40
N THR A 283 -31.45 -20.69 4.71
CA THR A 283 -32.58 -21.61 4.61
C THR A 283 -33.20 -21.79 5.99
N LEU A 284 -34.47 -21.42 6.15
CA LEU A 284 -35.22 -21.72 7.38
C LEU A 284 -35.70 -23.17 7.36
N TYR A 285 -35.29 -23.94 8.35
CA TYR A 285 -35.73 -25.34 8.52
C TYR A 285 -35.91 -25.65 10.01
N ASN A 286 -37.07 -26.19 10.39
CA ASN A 286 -37.44 -26.50 11.78
C ASN A 286 -37.17 -25.36 12.78
N GLY A 287 -37.48 -24.12 12.38
CA GLY A 287 -37.28 -22.93 13.21
C GLY A 287 -35.83 -22.44 13.34
N GLN A 288 -34.89 -23.05 12.60
CA GLN A 288 -33.47 -22.71 12.63
C GLN A 288 -32.97 -22.24 11.26
N TRP A 289 -32.00 -21.31 11.26
CA TRP A 289 -31.43 -20.77 10.03
C TRP A 289 -30.15 -21.50 9.62
N TYR A 290 -30.14 -22.08 8.43
CA TYR A 290 -29.00 -22.82 7.89
C TYR A 290 -28.29 -22.02 6.79
N VAL A 291 -26.96 -22.09 6.80
CA VAL A 291 -26.12 -21.50 5.77
C VAL A 291 -26.07 -22.44 4.57
N ALA A 292 -26.56 -22.02 3.41
CA ALA A 292 -26.59 -22.84 2.20
C ALA A 292 -25.19 -23.01 1.53
N PHE A 293 -24.20 -22.22 1.95
CA PHE A 293 -22.86 -22.24 1.37
C PHE A 293 -21.99 -23.37 1.96
N PRO A 294 -21.06 -23.94 1.16
CA PRO A 294 -20.13 -24.96 1.66
C PRO A 294 -19.34 -24.48 2.89
N PRO A 295 -19.13 -25.35 3.91
CA PRO A 295 -18.68 -24.94 5.23
C PRO A 295 -17.18 -24.65 5.34
N LEU A 296 -16.40 -24.83 4.26
CA LEU A 296 -14.93 -24.70 4.29
C LEU A 296 -14.47 -23.35 4.88
N ALA A 297 -15.14 -22.25 4.53
CA ALA A 297 -14.81 -20.94 5.08
C ALA A 297 -14.99 -20.87 6.60
N ALA A 298 -16.09 -21.44 7.13
CA ALA A 298 -16.32 -21.53 8.56
C ALA A 298 -15.29 -22.43 9.25
N LEU A 299 -14.91 -23.55 8.63
CA LEU A 299 -13.86 -24.43 9.15
C LEU A 299 -12.50 -23.71 9.25
N LEU A 300 -12.13 -22.92 8.24
CA LEU A 300 -10.90 -22.11 8.29
C LEU A 300 -10.97 -20.96 9.31
N MET A 301 -12.18 -20.53 9.67
CA MET A 301 -12.40 -19.53 10.71
C MET A 301 -12.46 -20.13 12.12
N LEU A 302 -12.52 -21.45 12.30
CA LEU A 302 -12.63 -22.10 13.62
C LEU A 302 -11.55 -21.65 14.62
N PRO A 303 -10.24 -21.59 14.27
CA PRO A 303 -9.24 -21.14 15.23
C PRO A 303 -9.45 -19.69 15.67
N LEU A 304 -9.94 -18.84 14.75
CA LEU A 304 -10.24 -17.44 15.04
C LEU A 304 -11.47 -17.31 15.93
N ALA A 305 -12.51 -18.10 15.66
CA ALA A 305 -13.73 -18.16 16.46
C ALA A 305 -13.46 -18.73 17.87
N LEU A 306 -12.55 -19.69 18.01
CA LEU A 306 -12.17 -20.24 19.30
C LEU A 306 -11.47 -19.20 20.19
N ILE A 307 -10.55 -18.42 19.61
CA ILE A 307 -9.76 -17.43 20.36
C ILE A 307 -10.57 -16.15 20.63
N ASN A 308 -11.40 -15.72 19.68
CA ASN A 308 -12.04 -14.40 19.71
C ASN A 308 -13.58 -14.45 19.82
N GLY A 309 -14.19 -15.63 19.79
CA GLY A 309 -15.65 -15.78 19.65
C GLY A 309 -16.17 -15.44 18.25
N ALA A 310 -17.48 -15.60 18.04
CA ALA A 310 -18.15 -15.39 16.74
C ALA A 310 -17.92 -14.01 16.12
N ARG A 311 -17.84 -12.95 16.95
CA ARG A 311 -17.77 -11.56 16.50
C ARG A 311 -16.47 -10.85 16.87
N GLY A 312 -15.50 -11.56 17.45
CA GLY A 312 -14.24 -10.96 17.88
C GLY A 312 -13.18 -10.82 16.79
N PHE A 313 -13.48 -11.25 15.56
CA PHE A 313 -12.62 -11.01 14.40
C PHE A 313 -13.43 -10.48 13.21
N SER A 314 -12.75 -9.75 12.33
CA SER A 314 -13.37 -9.17 11.13
C SER A 314 -13.29 -10.14 9.96
N THR A 315 -14.45 -10.50 9.40
CA THR A 315 -14.50 -11.31 8.16
C THR A 315 -14.00 -10.54 6.94
N VAL A 316 -13.96 -9.20 7.00
CA VAL A 316 -13.25 -8.39 5.99
C VAL A 316 -11.77 -8.66 6.08
N THR A 317 -11.17 -8.62 7.28
CA THR A 317 -9.73 -8.91 7.42
C THR A 317 -9.39 -10.33 6.96
N PHE A 318 -10.26 -11.30 7.26
CA PHE A 318 -10.13 -12.66 6.74
C PHE A 318 -10.20 -12.70 5.20
N SER A 319 -11.16 -12.01 4.60
CA SER A 319 -11.30 -11.87 3.14
C SER A 319 -10.05 -11.24 2.51
N ILE A 320 -9.53 -10.18 3.12
CA ILE A 320 -8.32 -9.49 2.67
C ILE A 320 -7.10 -10.40 2.74
N PHE A 321 -6.98 -11.23 3.78
CA PHE A 321 -5.90 -12.20 3.90
C PHE A 321 -5.86 -13.14 2.68
N PHE A 322 -6.98 -13.78 2.34
CA PHE A 322 -7.04 -14.69 1.20
C PHE A 322 -6.94 -13.97 -0.15
N ALA A 323 -7.54 -12.78 -0.28
CA ALA A 323 -7.38 -11.98 -1.49
C ALA A 323 -5.92 -11.59 -1.74
N ALA A 324 -5.17 -11.25 -0.68
CA ALA A 324 -3.75 -10.94 -0.77
C ALA A 324 -2.89 -12.18 -0.99
N LEU A 325 -3.26 -13.33 -0.43
CA LEU A 325 -2.60 -14.62 -0.64
C LEU A 325 -2.74 -15.11 -2.09
N ASN A 326 -3.86 -14.81 -2.76
CA ASN A 326 -4.05 -15.19 -4.16
C ASN A 326 -3.02 -14.52 -5.09
N ALA A 327 -2.47 -13.36 -4.73
CA ALA A 327 -1.47 -12.68 -5.56
C ALA A 327 -0.15 -13.46 -5.70
N PRO A 328 0.59 -13.80 -4.62
CA PRO A 328 1.80 -14.62 -4.75
C PRO A 328 1.51 -16.02 -5.29
N LEU A 329 0.33 -16.61 -5.03
CA LEU A 329 -0.05 -17.89 -5.62
C LEU A 329 -0.24 -17.80 -7.14
N ALA A 330 -0.95 -16.77 -7.62
CA ALA A 330 -1.08 -16.49 -9.05
C ALA A 330 0.28 -16.23 -9.71
N PHE A 331 1.17 -15.49 -9.03
CA PHE A 331 2.53 -15.29 -9.51
C PHE A 331 3.30 -16.61 -9.60
N ALA A 332 3.23 -17.46 -8.56
CA ALA A 332 3.88 -18.77 -8.56
C ALA A 332 3.36 -19.67 -9.69
N MET A 333 2.05 -19.70 -9.91
CA MET A 333 1.43 -20.41 -11.02
C MET A 333 1.95 -19.91 -12.38
N LEU A 334 1.98 -18.59 -12.61
CA LEU A 334 2.51 -18.01 -13.86
C LEU A 334 3.99 -18.33 -14.08
N GLN A 335 4.79 -18.29 -13.01
CA GLN A 335 6.20 -18.67 -13.05
C GLN A 335 6.38 -20.15 -13.37
N GLU A 336 5.53 -21.02 -12.83
CA GLU A 336 5.56 -22.45 -13.12
C GLU A 336 5.14 -22.76 -14.56
N LEU A 337 4.13 -22.06 -15.09
CA LEU A 337 3.73 -22.16 -16.50
C LEU A 337 4.87 -21.75 -17.44
N ALA A 338 5.55 -20.64 -17.15
CA ALA A 338 6.73 -20.21 -17.91
C ALA A 338 7.87 -21.23 -17.81
N ARG A 339 8.13 -21.77 -16.61
CA ARG A 339 9.18 -22.79 -16.36
C ARG A 339 8.92 -24.08 -17.15
N ARG A 340 7.65 -24.48 -17.27
CA ARG A 340 7.23 -25.66 -18.05
C ARG A 340 7.13 -25.40 -19.56
N GLY A 341 7.41 -24.19 -20.03
CA GLY A 341 7.37 -23.83 -21.44
C GLY A 341 5.97 -23.58 -22.01
N TRP A 342 4.93 -23.49 -21.16
CA TRP A 342 3.56 -23.17 -21.60
C TRP A 342 3.41 -21.71 -22.00
N THR A 343 4.26 -20.83 -21.48
CA THR A 343 4.30 -19.42 -21.87
C THR A 343 5.75 -18.97 -22.11
N ARG A 344 5.93 -17.91 -22.90
CA ARG A 344 7.23 -17.24 -23.14
C ARG A 344 7.44 -16.02 -22.23
N LEU A 345 6.62 -15.87 -21.20
CA LEU A 345 6.59 -14.69 -20.34
C LEU A 345 7.81 -14.65 -19.43
N ARG A 346 8.36 -13.43 -19.24
CA ARG A 346 9.45 -13.20 -18.29
C ARG A 346 8.86 -12.99 -16.90
N ALA A 347 9.70 -13.12 -15.87
CA ALA A 347 9.29 -12.87 -14.48
C ALA A 347 8.69 -11.47 -14.28
N ALA A 348 9.16 -10.46 -15.02
CA ALA A 348 8.60 -9.11 -14.98
C ALA A 348 7.17 -9.06 -15.57
N ASP A 349 6.90 -9.83 -16.62
CA ASP A 349 5.58 -9.89 -17.26
C ASP A 349 4.59 -10.60 -16.31
N ASN A 350 5.02 -11.73 -15.74
CA ASN A 350 4.25 -12.46 -14.72
C ASN A 350 3.93 -11.60 -13.50
N PHE A 351 4.89 -10.76 -13.08
CA PHE A 351 4.69 -9.82 -11.98
C PHE A 351 3.60 -8.79 -12.33
N TRP A 352 3.66 -8.17 -13.50
CA TRP A 352 2.65 -7.19 -13.91
C TRP A 352 1.27 -7.82 -14.12
N LEU A 353 1.20 -9.03 -14.69
CA LEU A 353 -0.06 -9.78 -14.77
C LEU A 353 -0.63 -10.06 -13.38
N THR A 354 0.22 -10.38 -12.40
CA THR A 354 -0.22 -10.56 -11.02
C THR A 354 -0.74 -9.27 -10.41
N VAL A 355 -0.07 -8.13 -10.65
CA VAL A 355 -0.52 -6.81 -10.18
C VAL A 355 -1.88 -6.47 -10.80
N LEU A 356 -2.05 -6.68 -12.12
CA LEU A 356 -3.32 -6.45 -12.80
C LEU A 356 -4.44 -7.39 -12.31
N PHE A 357 -4.10 -8.64 -12.00
CA PHE A 357 -5.02 -9.60 -11.41
C PHE A 357 -5.47 -9.16 -10.00
N ALA A 358 -4.52 -8.86 -9.11
CA ALA A 358 -4.82 -8.46 -7.74
C ALA A 358 -5.60 -7.14 -7.70
N LEU A 359 -5.18 -6.15 -8.47
CA LEU A 359 -5.85 -4.85 -8.55
C LEU A 359 -7.04 -4.83 -9.53
N GLY A 360 -7.37 -5.96 -10.13
CA GLY A 360 -8.50 -6.10 -11.04
C GLY A 360 -9.81 -5.88 -10.29
N THR A 361 -10.72 -5.11 -10.89
CA THR A 361 -11.93 -4.58 -10.24
C THR A 361 -12.73 -5.66 -9.49
N ILE A 362 -12.86 -6.86 -10.05
CA ILE A 362 -13.61 -7.96 -9.46
C ILE A 362 -12.88 -8.54 -8.24
N HIS A 363 -11.62 -8.98 -8.41
CA HIS A 363 -10.86 -9.61 -7.33
C HIS A 363 -10.69 -8.65 -6.15
N TYR A 364 -10.36 -7.39 -6.46
CA TYR A 364 -10.22 -6.32 -5.49
C TYR A 364 -11.52 -6.03 -4.73
N SER A 365 -12.64 -5.82 -5.43
CA SER A 365 -13.93 -5.49 -4.81
C SER A 365 -14.44 -6.61 -3.91
N ILE A 366 -14.29 -7.87 -4.35
CA ILE A 366 -14.63 -9.06 -3.57
C ILE A 366 -13.71 -9.16 -2.34
N GLY A 367 -12.40 -8.91 -2.52
CA GLY A 367 -11.36 -8.99 -1.49
C GLY A 367 -11.64 -8.15 -0.25
N ILE A 368 -12.17 -6.93 -0.42
CA ILE A 368 -12.42 -5.99 0.68
C ILE A 368 -13.85 -6.03 1.24
N SER A 369 -14.64 -7.05 0.91
CA SER A 369 -16.07 -7.06 1.25
C SER A 369 -16.47 -7.90 2.47
N GLY A 370 -15.81 -9.02 2.76
CA GLY A 370 -16.11 -9.86 3.95
C GLY A 370 -17.50 -10.55 3.98
N LYS A 371 -18.24 -10.57 2.87
CA LYS A 371 -19.56 -11.24 2.78
C LYS A 371 -19.39 -12.71 2.40
N VAL A 372 -20.37 -13.55 2.76
CA VAL A 372 -20.37 -15.01 2.58
C VAL A 372 -20.00 -15.44 1.15
N TRP A 373 -20.69 -14.93 0.12
CA TRP A 373 -20.42 -15.22 -1.30
C TRP A 373 -18.99 -14.85 -1.71
N HIS A 374 -18.50 -13.73 -1.19
CA HIS A 374 -17.21 -13.19 -1.58
C HIS A 374 -16.08 -14.01 -0.95
N VAL A 375 -16.21 -14.37 0.32
CA VAL A 375 -15.26 -15.25 1.01
C VAL A 375 -15.20 -16.63 0.33
N SER A 376 -16.34 -17.23 -0.02
CA SER A 376 -16.36 -18.52 -0.73
C SER A 376 -15.64 -18.45 -2.08
N ARG A 377 -15.88 -17.40 -2.87
CA ARG A 377 -15.22 -17.21 -4.18
C ARG A 377 -13.72 -17.01 -4.05
N LEU A 378 -13.27 -16.25 -3.04
CA LEU A 378 -11.84 -16.05 -2.78
C LEU A 378 -11.13 -17.34 -2.43
N LEU A 379 -11.74 -18.15 -1.56
CA LEU A 379 -11.19 -19.45 -1.16
C LEU A 379 -11.16 -20.41 -2.34
N ALA A 380 -12.23 -20.50 -3.12
CA ALA A 380 -12.24 -21.32 -4.34
C ALA A 380 -11.07 -20.97 -5.26
N LEU A 381 -10.81 -19.67 -5.45
CA LEU A 381 -9.67 -19.19 -6.21
C LEU A 381 -8.32 -19.52 -5.54
N THR A 382 -8.21 -19.38 -4.20
CA THR A 382 -7.00 -19.78 -3.46
C THR A 382 -6.65 -21.24 -3.73
N PHE A 383 -7.61 -22.14 -3.58
CA PHE A 383 -7.39 -23.57 -3.78
C PHE A 383 -7.20 -23.97 -5.24
N MET A 384 -7.69 -23.17 -6.20
CA MET A 384 -7.41 -23.37 -7.62
C MET A 384 -5.97 -22.96 -8.01
N LEU A 385 -5.38 -22.01 -7.27
CA LEU A 385 -4.04 -21.51 -7.52
C LEU A 385 -2.92 -22.31 -6.83
N ILE A 386 -3.29 -23.18 -5.89
CA ILE A 386 -2.39 -24.17 -5.24
C ILE A 386 -2.32 -25.40 -6.15
#